data_AF-A0AAU3KY78-F1
#
_entry.id   AF-A0AAU3KY78-F1
#
_cell.length_a   1.000
_cell.length_b   1.000
_cell.length_c   1.000
_cell.angle_alpha   90.00
_cell.angle_beta   90.00
_cell.angle_gamma   90.00
#
_symmetry.space_group_name_H-M   'P 1'
#
loop_
_entity.id
_entity.type
_entity.pdbx_description
1 polymer ?
#
loop_
_entity_poly.entity_id
_entity_poly.type
_entity_poly.pdbx_seq_one_letter_code
_entity_poly.pdbx_strand_id
1 'polypeptide(L)'
;MSSMPVGTTYPALAGARIERGWSGDFDGSPDGSAFIGRDPARPFLYAAGFSGQGLCQAPAAGEIVRDLLADKRTWIDTAELATDRCPVEAV
;
A
#
# COMPACT_ATOMS: atom_id res chain seq x y z
N MET A 1 -1.04 19.19 1.42
CA MET A 1 -1.76 18.95 2.69
C MET A 1 -1.18 19.88 3.74
N SER A 2 -1.90 20.92 4.16
CA SER A 2 -1.44 21.74 5.29
C SER A 2 -1.66 20.93 6.57
N SER A 3 -0.60 20.46 7.22
CA SER A 3 -0.73 19.69 8.45
C SER A 3 -1.13 20.63 9.59
N MET A 4 -2.36 20.51 10.10
CA MET A 4 -2.73 21.14 11.36
C MET A 4 -1.87 20.55 12.50
N PRO A 5 -1.32 21.38 13.40
CA PRO A 5 -0.61 20.89 14.58
C PRO A 5 -1.53 20.01 15.44
N VAL A 6 -0.99 18.93 16.01
CA VAL A 6 -1.74 17.99 16.85
C VAL A 6 -2.47 18.68 18.02
N GLY A 7 -1.92 19.76 18.57
CA GLY A 7 -2.55 20.54 19.64
C GLY A 7 -3.80 21.32 19.21
N THR A 8 -4.00 21.57 17.91
CA THR A 8 -5.24 22.17 17.40
C THR A 8 -6.36 21.13 17.37
N THR A 9 -6.07 19.91 16.95
CA THR A 9 -7.06 18.81 16.91
C THR A 9 -7.28 18.19 18.30
N TYR A 10 -6.23 18.09 19.11
CA TYR A 10 -6.24 17.50 20.45
C TYR A 10 -5.68 18.49 21.49
N PRO A 11 -6.51 19.41 22.03
CA PRO A 11 -6.07 20.48 22.92
C PRO A 11 -5.34 20.02 24.18
N ALA A 12 -5.68 18.84 24.70
CA ALA A 12 -4.99 18.26 25.87
C ALA A 12 -3.50 17.97 25.61
N LEU A 13 -3.08 17.90 24.35
CA LEU A 13 -1.69 17.70 23.95
C LEU A 13 -0.98 19.03 23.62
N ALA A 14 -1.66 20.18 23.76
CA ALA A 14 -1.05 21.49 23.53
C ALA A 14 0.09 21.73 24.52
N GLY A 15 1.33 21.74 24.03
CA GLY A 15 2.54 21.90 24.84
C GLY A 15 3.24 20.60 25.24
N ALA A 16 2.73 19.43 24.83
CA ALA A 16 3.45 18.17 24.99
C ALA A 16 4.77 18.20 24.19
N ARG A 17 5.86 17.73 24.80
CA ARG A 17 7.17 17.64 24.15
C ARG A 17 7.22 16.40 23.25
N ILE A 18 7.65 16.57 22.00
CA ILE A 18 7.97 15.44 21.12
C ILE A 18 9.26 14.77 21.59
N GLU A 19 9.17 13.48 21.89
CA GLU A 19 10.31 12.69 22.37
C GLU A 19 11.18 12.17 21.20
N ARG A 20 10.54 11.69 20.12
CA ARG A 20 11.17 11.09 18.94
C ARG A 20 10.34 11.37 17.68
N GLY A 21 11.01 11.38 16.53
CA GLY A 21 10.38 11.39 15.21
C GLY A 21 11.13 10.44 14.27
N TRP A 22 10.44 9.93 13.26
CA TRP A 22 11.02 9.07 12.22
C TRP A 22 10.43 9.42 10.85
N SER A 23 11.12 9.00 9.81
CA SER A 23 10.64 8.99 8.44
C SER A 23 10.91 7.62 7.82
N GLY A 24 10.22 7.32 6.72
CA GLY A 24 10.40 6.11 5.95
C GLY A 24 9.83 6.31 4.55
N ASP A 25 10.10 5.35 3.67
CA ASP A 25 9.60 5.40 2.31
C ASP A 25 8.09 5.13 2.30
N PHE A 26 7.40 5.88 1.46
CA PHE A 26 5.98 5.69 1.19
C PHE A 26 5.83 5.01 -0.16
N ASP A 27 5.41 3.75 -0.12
CA ASP A 27 5.11 2.98 -1.33
C ASP A 27 3.73 3.38 -1.86
N GLY A 28 3.70 4.35 -2.77
CA GLY A 28 2.48 4.95 -3.31
C GLY A 28 2.12 4.42 -4.70
N SER A 29 0.81 4.25 -4.94
CA SER A 29 0.23 3.99 -6.26
C SER A 29 -0.52 5.23 -6.77
N PRO A 30 -0.66 5.40 -8.10
CA PRO A 30 -1.34 6.57 -8.68
C PRO A 30 -2.79 6.73 -8.22
N ASP A 31 -3.51 5.62 -8.03
CA ASP A 31 -4.92 5.58 -7.63
C ASP A 31 -5.14 5.34 -6.12
N GLY A 32 -4.05 5.20 -5.35
CA GLY A 32 -4.09 4.89 -3.93
C GLY A 32 -4.44 3.44 -3.59
N SER A 33 -4.62 2.56 -4.58
CA SER A 33 -4.92 1.13 -4.40
C SER A 33 -3.69 0.25 -4.60
N ALA A 34 -3.57 -0.84 -3.84
CA ALA A 34 -2.42 -1.73 -3.93
C ALA A 34 -2.33 -2.44 -5.29
N PHE A 35 -1.11 -2.76 -5.72
CA PHE A 35 -0.84 -3.66 -6.84
C PHE A 35 -0.52 -5.04 -6.31
N ILE A 36 -1.31 -6.05 -6.67
CA ILE A 36 -1.07 -7.46 -6.32
C ILE A 36 -1.38 -8.33 -7.53
N GLY A 37 -0.42 -9.12 -7.98
CA GLY A 37 -0.61 -9.92 -9.19
C GLY A 37 0.66 -10.57 -9.73
N ARG A 38 0.60 -10.94 -11.02
CA ARG A 38 1.69 -11.56 -11.76
C ARG A 38 2.13 -10.67 -12.91
N ASP A 39 3.43 -10.60 -13.15
CA ASP A 39 3.95 -10.03 -14.39
C ASP A 39 3.57 -10.96 -15.57
N PRO A 40 2.96 -10.44 -16.65
CA PRO A 40 2.52 -11.27 -17.77
C PRO A 40 3.69 -11.76 -18.64
N ALA A 41 4.87 -11.14 -18.56
CA ALA A 41 6.04 -11.45 -19.38
C ALA A 41 7.15 -12.17 -18.60
N ARG A 42 7.11 -12.16 -17.26
CA ARG A 42 8.18 -12.69 -16.39
C ARG A 42 7.63 -13.57 -15.28
N PRO A 43 8.40 -14.55 -14.79
CA PRO A 43 8.01 -15.34 -13.61
C PRO A 43 8.19 -14.52 -12.32
N PHE A 44 7.40 -13.46 -12.18
CA PHE A 44 7.50 -12.48 -11.09
C PHE A 44 6.10 -12.21 -10.51
N LEU A 45 6.02 -12.22 -9.18
CA LEU A 45 4.84 -11.83 -8.42
C LEU A 45 5.12 -10.50 -7.73
N TYR A 46 4.11 -9.65 -7.65
CA TYR A 46 4.22 -8.36 -6.96
C TYR A 46 3.11 -8.18 -5.93
N ALA A 47 3.45 -7.44 -4.88
CA ALA A 47 2.56 -6.90 -3.87
C ALA A 47 3.19 -5.58 -3.38
N ALA A 48 2.74 -4.45 -3.92
CA ALA A 48 3.34 -3.12 -3.72
C ALA A 48 2.29 -2.01 -3.90
N GLY A 49 2.69 -0.73 -3.79
CA GLY A 49 1.83 0.42 -3.99
C GLY A 49 0.74 0.57 -2.92
N PHE A 50 0.98 0.10 -1.70
CA PHE A 50 -0.05 0.04 -0.64
C PHE A 50 -0.55 1.41 -0.14
N SER A 51 0.08 2.50 -0.55
CA SER A 51 -0.38 3.88 -0.32
C SER A 51 -0.72 4.17 1.14
N GLY A 52 0.14 3.71 2.06
CA GLY A 52 0.02 3.91 3.51
C GLY A 52 -0.90 2.92 4.24
N GLN A 53 -1.55 2.00 3.52
CA GLN A 53 -2.47 1.01 4.09
C GLN A 53 -1.84 -0.38 4.27
N GLY A 54 -0.54 -0.51 3.97
CA GLY A 54 0.14 -1.80 3.88
C GLY A 54 0.10 -2.63 5.15
N LEU A 55 0.16 -2.00 6.33
CA LEU A 55 0.11 -2.74 7.60
C LEU A 55 -1.21 -3.50 7.78
N CYS A 56 -2.34 -2.83 7.50
CA CYS A 56 -3.66 -3.44 7.62
C CYS A 56 -3.94 -4.46 6.50
N GLN A 57 -3.39 -4.22 5.30
CA GLN A 57 -3.64 -5.04 4.12
C GLN A 57 -2.68 -6.25 4.00
N ALA A 58 -1.54 -6.24 4.71
CA ALA A 58 -0.51 -7.27 4.60
C ALA A 58 -1.01 -8.71 4.78
N PRO A 59 -1.91 -9.05 5.73
CA PRO A 59 -2.40 -10.42 5.86
C PRO A 59 -3.15 -10.89 4.61
N ALA A 60 -4.07 -10.08 4.11
CA ALA A 60 -4.84 -10.38 2.91
C ALA A 60 -3.95 -10.46 1.66
N ALA A 61 -3.01 -9.52 1.53
CA ALA A 61 -2.04 -9.51 0.43
C ALA A 61 -1.16 -10.77 0.44
N GLY A 62 -0.71 -11.21 1.62
CA GLY A 62 0.07 -12.44 1.79
C GLY A 62 -0.70 -13.70 1.37
N GLU A 63 -1.99 -13.80 1.71
CA GLU A 63 -2.84 -14.91 1.27
C GLU A 63 -3.03 -14.93 -0.25
N ILE A 64 -3.25 -13.77 -0.86
CA ILE A 64 -3.37 -13.65 -2.32
C ILE A 64 -2.07 -14.07 -3.00
N VAL A 65 -0.92 -13.53 -2.55
CA VAL A 65 0.40 -13.88 -3.12
C VAL A 65 0.71 -15.36 -2.93
N ARG A 66 0.36 -15.96 -1.78
CA ARG A 66 0.51 -17.41 -1.54
C ARG A 66 -0.29 -18.22 -2.56
N ASP A 67 -1.56 -17.87 -2.77
CA ASP A 67 -2.43 -18.62 -3.68
C ASP A 67 -2.00 -18.43 -5.12
N LEU A 68 -1.59 -17.22 -5.51
CA LEU A 68 -0.92 -16.96 -6.78
C LEU A 68 0.34 -17.80 -6.90
N LEU A 69 1.25 -17.84 -5.93
CA LEU A 69 2.47 -18.64 -6.02
C LEU A 69 2.19 -20.15 -6.21
N ALA A 70 1.12 -20.66 -5.60
CA ALA A 70 0.73 -22.06 -5.64
C ALA A 70 -0.18 -22.43 -6.84
N ASP A 71 -0.38 -21.52 -7.80
CA ASP A 71 -1.34 -21.66 -8.92
C ASP A 71 -2.76 -22.04 -8.45
N LYS A 72 -3.18 -21.51 -7.30
CA LYS A 72 -4.53 -21.69 -6.74
C LYS A 72 -5.40 -20.48 -7.04
N ARG A 73 -6.71 -20.70 -7.04
CA ARG A 73 -7.70 -19.61 -7.11
C ARG A 73 -7.62 -18.78 -5.83
N THR A 74 -7.46 -17.48 -5.98
CA THR A 74 -7.55 -16.48 -4.91
C THR A 74 -9.00 -16.30 -4.44
N TRP A 75 -9.18 -15.76 -3.24
CA TRP A 75 -10.51 -15.52 -2.67
C TRP A 75 -11.20 -14.25 -3.23
N ILE A 76 -10.45 -13.39 -3.92
CA ILE A 76 -10.96 -12.28 -4.74
C ILE A 76 -10.44 -12.38 -6.18
N ASP A 77 -11.12 -11.71 -7.10
CA ASP A 77 -10.54 -11.39 -8.40
C ASP A 77 -9.44 -10.33 -8.25
N THR A 78 -8.24 -10.63 -8.76
CA THR A 78 -7.09 -9.73 -8.69
C THR A 78 -6.93 -8.85 -9.93
N ALA A 79 -7.85 -8.90 -10.91
CA ALA A 79 -7.77 -8.06 -12.11
C ALA A 79 -7.70 -6.56 -11.75
N GLU A 80 -8.54 -6.11 -10.81
CA GLU A 80 -8.52 -4.73 -10.29
C GLU A 80 -7.29 -4.41 -9.42
N LEU A 81 -6.46 -5.42 -9.11
CA LEU A 81 -5.21 -5.26 -8.38
C LEU A 81 -3.98 -5.41 -9.31
N ALA A 82 -4.18 -5.69 -10.59
CA ALA A 82 -3.08 -5.80 -11.54
C ALA A 82 -2.48 -4.44 -11.93
N THR A 83 -1.23 -4.43 -12.40
CA THR A 83 -0.50 -3.20 -12.74
C THR A 83 -0.98 -2.56 -14.04
N ASP A 84 -1.60 -3.34 -14.93
CA ASP A 84 -2.13 -2.89 -16.22
C ASP A 84 -3.28 -1.89 -16.11
N ARG A 85 -3.96 -1.82 -14.96
CA ARG A 85 -5.01 -0.83 -14.69
C ARG A 85 -4.48 0.61 -14.61
N CYS A 86 -3.21 0.81 -14.28
CA CYS A 86 -2.59 2.12 -14.19
C CYS A 86 -1.60 2.31 -15.35
N PRO A 87 -1.83 3.31 -16.24
CA PRO A 87 -0.86 3.61 -17.27
C PRO A 87 0.45 4.08 -16.62
N VAL A 88 1.58 3.60 -17.17
CA VAL A 88 2.90 4.14 -16.82
C VAL A 88 2.99 5.57 -17.32
N GLU A 89 2.81 6.55 -16.43
CA GLU A 89 3.29 7.90 -16.71
C GLU A 89 4.82 7.85 -16.66
N ALA A 90 5.46 8.11 -17.80
CA ALA A 90 6.91 8.17 -17.88
C ALA A 90 7.40 9.30 -16.97
N VAL A 91 8.12 8.92 -15.90
CA VAL A 91 8.87 9.84 -15.05
C VAL A 91 10.00 10.49 -15.86
#